data_AF-A0A538LPP5-F1
#
_entry.id   AF-A0A538LPP5-F1
#
_cell.length_a   1.000
_cell.length_b   1.000
_cell.length_c   1.000
_cell.angle_alpha   90.00
_cell.angle_beta   90.00
_cell.angle_gamma   90.00
#
_symmetry.space_group_name_H-M   'P 1'
#
loop_
_entity.id
_entity.type
_entity.pdbx_description
1 polymer ?
#
loop_
_entity_poly.entity_id
_entity_poly.type
_entity_poly.pdbx_seq_one_letter_code
_entity_poly.pdbx_strand_id
1 'polypeptide(L)'
;MRNLAVAAAAAVALVAVGTAVARGVEGGAQGVALVSGTFSATTVSGRSMHSCTTSAGKTIESTSATYTGTASGTPHVTGRATIAAHSTIDTTDEVGTVTGTLKVGKTQTHFSAVYDHGTVAGTATGHTGSRTQLLANVSASFSAADGFTAGKIGGGTAAGGAVELAPGGCTPTHAQNGDREARGTVTASSTASITIGNLTCAVPPSLGLAVEINFGVGTRADIKCSLVDGTETLVKIDQSH
;
A
#
# COMPACT_ATOMS: atom_id res chain seq x y z
N MET A 1 -18.14 44.76 -4.64
CA MET A 1 -17.00 44.19 -5.39
C MET A 1 -15.80 43.99 -4.46
N ARG A 2 -15.89 42.99 -3.59
CA ARG A 2 -14.91 42.49 -2.62
C ARG A 2 -15.52 41.14 -2.21
N ASN A 3 -14.75 40.06 -2.13
CA ASN A 3 -15.17 38.66 -1.88
C ASN A 3 -15.05 37.69 -3.07
N LEU A 4 -14.19 37.98 -4.06
CA LEU A 4 -13.79 37.00 -5.09
C LEU A 4 -12.27 36.99 -5.28
N ALA A 5 -11.51 36.86 -4.18
CA ALA A 5 -10.04 36.89 -4.23
C ALA A 5 -9.36 35.98 -3.20
N VAL A 6 -10.02 34.92 -2.73
CA VAL A 6 -9.43 33.99 -1.73
C VAL A 6 -9.38 32.53 -2.23
N ALA A 7 -9.87 32.22 -3.43
CA ALA A 7 -9.96 30.85 -3.93
C ALA A 7 -8.78 30.36 -4.79
N ALA A 8 -7.68 31.12 -4.90
CA ALA A 8 -6.60 30.83 -5.87
C ALA A 8 -5.20 30.65 -5.26
N ALA A 9 -5.09 30.42 -3.95
CA ALA A 9 -3.79 30.27 -3.25
C ALA A 9 -3.63 28.94 -2.49
N ALA A 10 -4.51 27.97 -2.69
CA ALA A 10 -4.47 26.66 -2.00
C ALA A 10 -4.28 25.45 -2.93
N ALA A 11 -3.92 25.67 -4.21
CA ALA A 11 -3.88 24.61 -5.23
C ALA A 11 -2.47 24.20 -5.72
N VAL A 12 -1.38 24.65 -5.08
CA VAL A 12 0.00 24.31 -5.53
C VAL A 12 0.87 23.67 -4.43
N ALA A 13 0.30 23.34 -3.26
CA ALA A 13 1.06 22.73 -2.16
C ALA A 13 0.90 21.19 -2.04
N LEU A 14 0.58 20.48 -3.15
CA LEU A 14 0.40 19.03 -3.16
C LEU A 14 1.18 18.32 -4.29
N VAL A 15 2.41 18.75 -4.60
CA VAL A 15 3.29 18.01 -5.53
C VAL A 15 4.74 18.07 -5.03
N ALA A 16 5.02 17.47 -3.87
CA ALA A 16 6.40 17.33 -3.38
C ALA A 16 6.59 16.17 -2.38
N VAL A 17 5.92 15.04 -2.58
CA VAL A 17 6.27 13.80 -1.86
C VAL A 17 6.30 12.66 -2.86
N GLY A 18 7.45 12.46 -3.52
CA GLY A 18 7.55 11.42 -4.56
C GLY A 18 8.94 10.89 -4.87
N THR A 19 10.00 11.33 -4.18
CA THR A 19 11.36 10.87 -4.46
C THR A 19 12.18 10.67 -3.18
N ALA A 20 11.73 9.77 -2.31
CA ALA A 20 12.58 9.29 -1.22
C ALA A 20 12.16 7.91 -0.68
N VAL A 21 12.06 6.89 -1.55
CA VAL A 21 12.06 5.48 -1.08
C VAL A 21 12.84 4.58 -2.04
N ALA A 22 14.11 4.90 -2.30
CA ALA A 22 15.00 3.99 -3.04
C ALA A 22 16.24 3.54 -2.24
N ARG A 23 16.38 3.94 -0.98
CA ARG A 23 17.50 3.54 -0.11
C ARG A 23 17.06 2.77 1.15
N GLY A 24 15.93 2.06 1.07
CA GLY A 24 15.39 1.25 2.18
C GLY A 24 15.26 -0.25 1.88
N VAL A 25 15.64 -0.70 0.67
CA VAL A 25 15.47 -2.11 0.25
C VAL A 25 16.71 -2.96 0.52
N GLU A 26 17.63 -2.50 1.38
CA GLU A 26 18.83 -3.24 1.79
C GLU A 26 18.50 -4.42 2.72
N GLY A 27 17.24 -4.59 3.10
CA GLY A 27 16.75 -5.67 3.97
C GLY A 27 15.92 -6.75 3.25
N GLY A 28 16.17 -7.06 1.98
CA GLY A 28 15.43 -8.11 1.25
C GLY A 28 13.98 -7.71 0.96
N ALA A 29 13.63 -7.59 -0.31
CA ALA A 29 12.36 -6.98 -0.67
C ALA A 29 11.16 -7.87 -0.30
N GLN A 30 10.29 -7.37 0.57
CA GLN A 30 9.15 -8.09 1.12
C GLN A 30 8.07 -8.34 0.06
N GLY A 31 7.52 -9.57 0.03
CA GLY A 31 6.32 -9.87 -0.75
C GLY A 31 5.10 -9.28 -0.07
N VAL A 32 4.28 -8.54 -0.81
CA VAL A 32 3.03 -7.94 -0.31
C VAL A 32 1.85 -8.70 -0.90
N ALA A 33 1.02 -9.30 -0.04
CA ALA A 33 -0.21 -9.98 -0.45
C ALA A 33 -1.42 -9.28 0.16
N LEU A 34 -2.42 -8.95 -0.67
CA LEU A 34 -3.71 -8.47 -0.17
C LEU A 34 -4.45 -9.63 0.50
N VAL A 35 -4.90 -9.40 1.73
CA VAL A 35 -5.72 -10.36 2.47
C VAL A 35 -7.05 -9.75 2.87
N SER A 36 -8.05 -10.60 2.97
CA SER A 36 -9.35 -10.22 3.50
C SER A 36 -10.01 -11.41 4.19
N GLY A 37 -10.82 -11.11 5.20
CA GLY A 37 -11.61 -12.10 5.92
C GLY A 37 -12.77 -11.48 6.66
N THR A 38 -13.75 -12.32 6.97
CA THR A 38 -14.90 -12.05 7.83
C THR A 38 -14.81 -12.86 9.10
N PHE A 39 -15.34 -12.35 10.21
CA PHE A 39 -15.47 -13.11 11.45
C PHE A 39 -16.76 -12.79 12.22
N SER A 40 -17.18 -13.73 13.06
CA SER A 40 -18.22 -13.55 14.06
C SER A 40 -17.78 -14.27 15.33
N ALA A 41 -17.79 -13.56 16.46
CA ALA A 41 -17.36 -14.05 17.76
C ALA A 41 -18.37 -13.63 18.83
N THR A 42 -19.41 -14.44 19.00
CA THR A 42 -20.57 -14.12 19.85
C THR A 42 -20.63 -14.94 21.15
N THR A 43 -19.80 -15.96 21.29
CA THR A 43 -19.74 -16.75 22.52
C THR A 43 -18.84 -16.07 23.54
N VAL A 44 -19.43 -15.53 24.60
CA VAL A 44 -18.73 -14.72 25.63
C VAL A 44 -18.30 -15.58 26.82
N SER A 45 -17.11 -15.32 27.35
CA SER A 45 -16.56 -15.96 28.54
C SER A 45 -15.64 -15.01 29.31
N GLY A 46 -15.46 -15.24 30.61
CA GLY A 46 -14.54 -14.46 31.45
C GLY A 46 -14.86 -12.96 31.51
N ARG A 47 -16.15 -12.60 31.46
CA ARG A 47 -16.59 -11.19 31.45
C ARG A 47 -16.44 -10.55 32.83
N SER A 48 -15.67 -9.48 32.91
CA SER A 48 -15.60 -8.58 34.06
C SER A 48 -16.00 -7.17 33.62
N MET A 49 -16.88 -6.52 34.38
CA MET A 49 -17.47 -5.23 34.04
C MET A 49 -17.38 -4.29 35.24
N HIS A 50 -16.96 -3.06 34.98
CA HIS A 50 -16.88 -1.98 35.97
C HIS A 50 -17.49 -0.71 35.39
N SER A 51 -18.34 -0.05 36.17
CA SER A 51 -18.98 1.20 35.78
C SER A 51 -18.61 2.32 36.75
N CYS A 52 -18.39 3.53 36.24
CA CYS A 52 -18.29 4.73 37.06
C CYS A 52 -19.04 5.89 36.43
N THR A 53 -19.46 6.85 37.26
CA THR A 53 -20.05 8.10 36.79
C THR A 53 -19.01 9.20 36.90
N THR A 54 -18.78 9.93 35.81
CA THR A 54 -17.85 11.06 35.79
C THR A 54 -18.43 12.27 36.51
N SER A 55 -17.59 13.26 36.82
CA SER A 55 -18.04 14.54 37.37
C SER A 55 -18.99 15.30 36.44
N ALA A 56 -19.00 14.98 35.14
CA ALA A 56 -19.92 15.52 34.14
C ALA A 56 -21.25 14.75 34.05
N GLY A 57 -21.47 13.76 34.92
CA GLY A 57 -22.69 12.95 34.94
C GLY A 57 -22.75 11.86 33.85
N LYS A 58 -21.66 11.63 33.11
CA LYS A 58 -21.56 10.58 32.10
C LYS A 58 -21.25 9.23 32.74
N THR A 59 -21.82 8.16 32.22
CA THR A 59 -21.52 6.78 32.68
C THR A 59 -20.46 6.16 31.79
N ILE A 60 -19.33 5.77 32.37
CA ILE A 60 -18.28 5.02 31.68
C ILE A 60 -18.36 3.56 32.13
N GLU A 61 -18.43 2.65 31.17
CA GLU A 61 -18.36 1.21 31.37
C GLU A 61 -17.07 0.65 30.79
N SER A 62 -16.28 0.01 31.63
CA SER A 62 -15.11 -0.76 31.23
C SER A 62 -15.40 -2.26 31.34
N THR A 63 -15.23 -2.97 30.22
CA THR A 63 -15.50 -4.41 30.14
C THR A 63 -14.30 -5.15 29.58
N SER A 64 -13.88 -6.21 30.27
CA SER A 64 -12.90 -7.19 29.78
C SER A 64 -13.60 -8.52 29.57
N ALA A 65 -13.46 -9.13 28.39
CA ALA A 65 -14.03 -10.43 28.11
C ALA A 65 -13.29 -11.17 26.98
N THR A 66 -13.51 -12.49 26.92
CA THR A 66 -13.09 -13.33 25.80
C THR A 66 -14.29 -13.75 24.98
N TYR A 67 -14.24 -13.44 23.68
CA TYR A 67 -15.26 -13.74 22.69
C TYR A 67 -14.74 -14.81 21.73
N THR A 68 -15.55 -15.82 21.44
CA THR A 68 -15.17 -16.90 20.53
C THR A 68 -16.21 -17.12 19.44
N GLY A 69 -15.76 -17.60 18.29
CA GLY A 69 -16.60 -17.96 17.15
C GLY A 69 -15.79 -18.39 15.94
N THR A 70 -16.15 -17.92 14.76
CA THR A 70 -15.60 -18.39 13.47
C THR A 70 -15.18 -17.24 12.56
N ALA A 71 -14.20 -17.51 11.71
CA ALA A 71 -13.72 -16.62 10.67
C ALA A 71 -13.55 -17.36 9.34
N SER A 72 -13.69 -16.64 8.24
CA SER A 72 -13.58 -17.13 6.86
C SER A 72 -12.92 -16.08 5.98
N GLY A 73 -12.12 -16.47 4.98
CA GLY A 73 -11.44 -15.54 4.10
C GLY A 73 -10.27 -16.21 3.39
N THR A 74 -9.14 -15.52 3.31
CA THR A 74 -7.89 -16.15 2.86
C THR A 74 -7.49 -17.31 3.79
N PRO A 75 -6.69 -18.28 3.34
CA PRO A 75 -6.36 -19.49 4.12
C PRO A 75 -5.76 -19.20 5.50
N HIS A 76 -5.09 -18.06 5.66
CA HIS A 76 -4.47 -17.63 6.91
C HIS A 76 -5.45 -17.02 7.92
N VAL A 77 -6.56 -16.44 7.46
CA VAL A 77 -7.60 -15.80 8.29
C VAL A 77 -8.90 -16.61 8.34
N THR A 78 -8.81 -17.92 8.17
CA THR A 78 -9.95 -18.85 8.24
C THR A 78 -9.81 -19.79 9.43
N GLY A 79 -10.91 -20.05 10.14
CA GLY A 79 -10.98 -21.01 11.24
C GLY A 79 -11.66 -20.46 12.49
N ARG A 80 -11.35 -21.04 13.65
CA ARG A 80 -11.86 -20.53 14.94
C ARG A 80 -11.29 -19.15 15.23
N ALA A 81 -12.18 -18.21 15.56
CA ALA A 81 -11.83 -16.87 16.03
C ALA A 81 -11.87 -16.81 17.56
N THR A 82 -10.89 -16.17 18.17
CA THR A 82 -10.84 -15.88 19.61
C THR A 82 -10.36 -14.45 19.80
N ILE A 83 -11.15 -13.65 20.50
CA ILE A 83 -10.91 -12.24 20.74
C ILE A 83 -10.88 -12.02 22.24
N ALA A 84 -9.73 -11.67 22.79
CA ALA A 84 -9.64 -11.13 24.14
C ALA A 84 -9.68 -9.61 24.00
N ALA A 85 -10.76 -8.97 24.44
CA ALA A 85 -10.95 -7.53 24.27
C ALA A 85 -11.22 -6.82 25.60
N HIS A 86 -10.73 -5.59 25.68
CA HIS A 86 -11.01 -4.62 26.71
C HIS A 86 -11.68 -3.41 26.04
N SER A 87 -12.90 -3.08 26.47
CA SER A 87 -13.62 -1.89 26.04
C SER A 87 -13.72 -0.88 27.18
N THR A 88 -13.67 0.41 26.83
CA THR A 88 -14.05 1.52 27.72
C THR A 88 -14.99 2.41 26.93
N ILE A 89 -16.25 2.46 27.33
CA ILE A 89 -17.35 3.10 26.59
C ILE A 89 -18.04 4.10 27.48
N ASP A 90 -18.22 5.33 27.00
CA ASP A 90 -19.22 6.24 27.53
C ASP A 90 -20.59 5.74 27.05
N THR A 91 -21.35 5.11 27.95
CA THR A 91 -22.67 4.55 27.62
C THR A 91 -23.75 5.62 27.51
N THR A 92 -23.43 6.88 27.85
CA THR A 92 -24.36 8.00 27.70
C THR A 92 -24.31 8.55 26.27
N ASP A 93 -23.10 8.65 25.70
CA ASP A 93 -22.87 9.16 24.36
C ASP A 93 -22.62 8.05 23.33
N GLU A 94 -22.60 6.79 23.76
CA GLU A 94 -22.34 5.59 22.93
C GLU A 94 -21.03 5.64 22.14
N VAL A 95 -19.99 6.23 22.72
CA VAL A 95 -18.66 6.35 22.12
C VAL A 95 -17.59 5.79 23.05
N GLY A 96 -16.50 5.29 22.48
CA GLY A 96 -15.44 4.72 23.30
C GLY A 96 -14.30 4.09 22.51
N THR A 97 -13.62 3.17 23.16
CA THR A 97 -12.51 2.42 22.55
C THR A 97 -12.63 0.94 22.87
N VAL A 98 -12.13 0.12 21.95
CA VAL A 98 -11.97 -1.32 22.12
C VAL A 98 -10.57 -1.71 21.68
N THR A 99 -9.81 -2.32 22.57
CA THR A 99 -8.48 -2.85 22.27
C THR A 99 -8.41 -4.32 22.63
N GLY A 100 -7.50 -5.06 22.02
CA GLY A 100 -7.40 -6.47 22.33
C GLY A 100 -6.48 -7.27 21.44
N THR A 101 -6.59 -8.59 21.56
CA THR A 101 -5.92 -9.56 20.71
C THR A 101 -6.94 -10.39 19.96
N LEU A 102 -6.78 -10.46 18.64
CA LEU A 102 -7.56 -11.31 17.75
C LEU A 102 -6.68 -12.48 17.28
N LYS A 103 -7.14 -13.69 17.51
CA LYS A 103 -6.51 -14.91 17.03
C LYS A 103 -7.47 -15.64 16.08
N VAL A 104 -6.99 -15.94 14.89
CA VAL A 104 -7.71 -16.71 13.87
C VAL A 104 -6.76 -17.73 13.28
N GLY A 105 -7.03 -19.02 13.48
CA GLY A 105 -6.14 -20.08 12.98
C GLY A 105 -4.70 -19.89 13.47
N LYS A 106 -3.77 -19.60 12.53
CA LYS A 106 -2.35 -19.33 12.81
C LYS A 106 -1.99 -17.84 12.90
N THR A 107 -2.95 -16.96 12.65
CA THR A 107 -2.78 -15.52 12.69
C THR A 107 -3.12 -15.00 14.08
N GLN A 108 -2.25 -14.13 14.59
CA GLN A 108 -2.45 -13.43 15.84
C GLN A 108 -2.15 -11.95 15.63
N THR A 109 -3.09 -11.09 16.02
CA THR A 109 -2.96 -9.64 15.91
C THR A 109 -3.38 -8.95 17.20
N HIS A 110 -2.74 -7.83 17.48
CA HIS A 110 -3.24 -6.83 18.40
C HIS A 110 -4.03 -5.80 17.62
N PHE A 111 -5.17 -5.38 18.15
CA PHE A 111 -5.98 -4.35 17.51
C PHE A 111 -6.33 -3.22 18.48
N SER A 112 -6.55 -2.05 17.90
CA SER A 112 -7.06 -0.86 18.57
C SER A 112 -8.14 -0.25 17.68
N ALA A 113 -9.32 -0.04 18.25
CA ALA A 113 -10.49 0.45 17.52
C ALA A 113 -11.25 1.50 18.32
N VAL A 114 -11.90 2.40 17.59
CA VAL A 114 -12.90 3.33 18.12
C VAL A 114 -14.24 2.61 18.12
N TYR A 115 -14.98 2.75 19.22
CA TYR A 115 -16.39 2.36 19.33
C TYR A 115 -17.27 3.57 19.07
N ASP A 116 -18.28 3.41 18.23
CA ASP A 116 -19.25 4.43 17.88
C ASP A 116 -20.61 3.77 17.58
N HIS A 117 -21.61 4.01 18.44
CA HIS A 117 -23.00 3.58 18.28
C HIS A 117 -23.15 2.09 17.89
N GLY A 118 -22.51 1.19 18.64
CA GLY A 118 -22.59 -0.26 18.42
C GLY A 118 -21.68 -0.81 17.32
N THR A 119 -20.83 0.03 16.74
CA THR A 119 -19.84 -0.37 15.73
C THR A 119 -18.43 -0.11 16.21
N VAL A 120 -17.48 -0.90 15.73
CA VAL A 120 -16.05 -0.68 15.94
C VAL A 120 -15.34 -0.59 14.61
N ALA A 121 -14.38 0.33 14.52
CA ALA A 121 -13.46 0.46 13.40
C ALA A 121 -12.06 0.80 13.91
N GLY A 122 -11.04 0.15 13.36
CA GLY A 122 -9.68 0.30 13.86
C GLY A 122 -8.62 -0.38 13.00
N THR A 123 -7.43 -0.47 13.56
CA THR A 123 -6.29 -1.13 12.95
C THR A 123 -5.88 -2.35 13.76
N ALA A 124 -5.26 -3.30 13.07
CA ALA A 124 -4.72 -4.52 13.64
C ALA A 124 -3.33 -4.78 13.07
N THR A 125 -2.39 -5.11 13.94
CA THR A 125 -1.02 -5.48 13.57
C THR A 125 -0.65 -6.80 14.22
N GLY A 126 0.12 -7.61 13.51
CA GLY A 126 0.57 -8.88 14.04
C GLY A 126 1.29 -9.71 13.01
N HIS A 127 1.08 -11.02 13.08
CA HIS A 127 1.77 -11.94 12.20
C HIS A 127 0.91 -13.16 11.86
N THR A 128 1.22 -13.72 10.70
CA THR A 128 0.73 -15.01 10.22
C THR A 128 1.92 -15.96 10.17
N GLY A 129 1.96 -16.99 11.01
CA GLY A 129 3.11 -17.90 11.08
C GLY A 129 4.39 -17.22 11.62
N SER A 130 5.56 -17.72 11.23
CA SER A 130 6.85 -17.36 11.87
C SER A 130 7.56 -16.13 11.28
N ARG A 131 7.19 -15.68 10.08
CA ARG A 131 7.90 -14.59 9.39
C ARG A 131 7.03 -13.60 8.61
N THR A 132 5.73 -13.84 8.51
CA THR A 132 4.83 -12.95 7.76
C THR A 132 4.19 -11.97 8.71
N GLN A 133 4.40 -10.67 8.51
CA GLN A 133 3.70 -9.63 9.27
C GLN A 133 2.32 -9.38 8.64
N LEU A 134 1.35 -9.00 9.46
CA LEU A 134 0.02 -8.61 9.03
C LEU A 134 -0.24 -7.18 9.49
N LEU A 135 -0.61 -6.32 8.55
CA LEU A 135 -1.18 -5.00 8.82
C LEU A 135 -2.58 -4.98 8.22
N ALA A 136 -3.58 -4.79 9.06
CA ALA A 136 -4.97 -4.89 8.67
C ALA A 136 -5.77 -3.75 9.26
N ASN A 137 -6.86 -3.40 8.59
CA ASN A 137 -7.95 -2.72 9.23
C ASN A 137 -8.97 -3.73 9.75
N VAL A 138 -9.59 -3.41 10.88
CA VAL A 138 -10.62 -4.22 11.52
C VAL A 138 -11.90 -3.42 11.67
N SER A 139 -13.04 -4.04 11.41
CA SER A 139 -14.35 -3.45 11.74
C SER A 139 -15.34 -4.54 12.13
N ALA A 140 -16.35 -4.20 12.92
CA ALA A 140 -17.43 -5.10 13.32
C ALA A 140 -18.59 -4.32 13.94
N SER A 141 -19.76 -4.94 14.03
CA SER A 141 -20.73 -4.57 15.07
C SER A 141 -20.27 -5.18 16.40
N PHE A 142 -20.36 -4.42 17.49
CA PHE A 142 -19.85 -4.80 18.80
C PHE A 142 -20.84 -4.43 19.92
N SER A 143 -21.04 -5.36 20.85
CA SER A 143 -21.56 -5.06 22.19
C SER A 143 -20.74 -5.85 23.22
N ALA A 144 -20.59 -5.30 24.42
CA ALA A 144 -19.91 -5.99 25.52
C ALA A 144 -20.65 -7.27 25.97
N ALA A 145 -21.95 -7.37 25.66
CA ALA A 145 -22.79 -8.50 26.02
C ALA A 145 -22.77 -9.63 24.98
N ASP A 146 -22.80 -9.29 23.70
CA ASP A 146 -23.00 -10.22 22.59
C ASP A 146 -21.74 -10.42 21.74
N GLY A 147 -20.70 -9.63 21.98
CA GLY A 147 -19.43 -9.73 21.28
C GLY A 147 -19.45 -9.10 19.89
N PHE A 148 -18.79 -9.76 18.94
CA PHE A 148 -18.52 -9.21 17.62
C PHE A 148 -19.36 -9.91 16.55
N THR A 149 -20.09 -9.14 15.76
CA THR A 149 -20.86 -9.61 14.60
C THR A 149 -20.45 -8.87 13.34
N ALA A 150 -20.64 -9.51 12.18
CA ALA A 150 -20.27 -8.97 10.86
C ALA A 150 -18.83 -8.43 10.78
N GLY A 151 -17.91 -9.03 11.54
CA GLY A 151 -16.52 -8.60 11.63
C GLY A 151 -15.78 -8.75 10.31
N LYS A 152 -14.83 -7.85 10.05
CA LYS A 152 -13.97 -7.81 8.86
C LYS A 152 -12.52 -7.59 9.26
N ILE A 153 -11.60 -8.31 8.59
CA ILE A 153 -10.15 -8.08 8.59
C ILE A 153 -9.78 -7.78 7.15
N GLY A 154 -9.61 -6.49 6.82
CA GLY A 154 -9.54 -6.05 5.42
C GLY A 154 -10.84 -6.31 4.62
N GLY A 155 -10.90 -5.78 3.39
CA GLY A 155 -11.98 -6.11 2.44
C GLY A 155 -13.36 -5.51 2.76
N GLY A 156 -13.43 -4.44 3.56
CA GLY A 156 -14.64 -3.65 3.77
C GLY A 156 -14.60 -2.34 2.98
N THR A 157 -15.75 -1.89 2.44
CA THR A 157 -15.89 -0.58 1.77
C THR A 157 -15.55 0.61 2.68
N ALA A 158 -15.72 0.46 4.00
CA ALA A 158 -15.37 1.47 5.00
C ALA A 158 -14.07 1.14 5.78
N ALA A 159 -13.60 -0.11 5.73
CA ALA A 159 -12.50 -0.57 6.57
C ALA A 159 -11.13 -0.39 5.88
N GLY A 160 -11.04 -0.31 4.56
CA GLY A 160 -9.74 -0.33 3.88
C GLY A 160 -9.13 -1.73 3.80
N GLY A 161 -7.88 -1.80 3.32
CA GLY A 161 -7.21 -3.07 3.01
C GLY A 161 -6.62 -3.79 4.21
N ALA A 162 -6.17 -5.03 3.98
CA ALA A 162 -5.22 -5.71 4.84
C ALA A 162 -4.12 -6.32 3.98
N VAL A 163 -2.89 -6.29 4.47
CA VAL A 163 -1.71 -6.75 3.75
C VAL A 163 -0.88 -7.68 4.63
N GLU A 164 -0.47 -8.79 4.03
CA GLU A 164 0.58 -9.65 4.57
C GLU A 164 1.91 -9.27 3.93
N LEU A 165 2.90 -9.03 4.78
CA LEU A 165 4.28 -8.75 4.42
C LEU A 165 5.11 -9.99 4.71
N ALA A 166 5.35 -10.79 3.67
CA ALA A 166 6.21 -11.96 3.75
C ALA A 166 7.66 -11.55 3.47
N PRO A 167 8.66 -12.23 4.06
CA PRO A 167 10.03 -12.09 3.61
C PRO A 167 10.09 -12.54 2.15
N GLY A 168 10.44 -11.62 1.27
CA GLY A 168 10.69 -11.90 -0.13
C GLY A 168 12.14 -11.60 -0.45
N GLY A 169 12.61 -12.21 -1.53
CA GLY A 169 13.68 -11.62 -2.32
C GLY A 169 13.03 -11.13 -3.60
N CYS A 170 12.56 -9.87 -3.66
CA CYS A 170 12.40 -9.28 -5.00
C CYS A 170 13.77 -9.38 -5.65
N THR A 171 13.83 -10.19 -6.70
CA THR A 171 14.97 -10.13 -7.60
C THR A 171 14.89 -8.73 -8.19
N PRO A 172 15.91 -7.88 -7.99
CA PRO A 172 15.94 -6.61 -8.71
C PRO A 172 15.83 -6.96 -10.19
N THR A 173 14.69 -6.63 -10.80
CA THR A 173 14.67 -6.50 -12.24
C THR A 173 15.63 -5.36 -12.50
N HIS A 174 16.81 -5.68 -13.03
CA HIS A 174 17.69 -4.65 -13.57
C HIS A 174 16.81 -3.83 -14.50
N ALA A 175 16.43 -2.62 -14.06
CA ALA A 175 15.97 -1.62 -14.99
C ALA A 175 17.07 -1.59 -16.04
N GLN A 176 16.73 -1.83 -17.31
CA GLN A 176 17.67 -1.58 -18.40
C GLN A 176 17.84 -0.06 -18.54
N ASN A 177 18.34 0.58 -17.48
CA ASN A 177 18.98 1.88 -17.48
C ASN A 177 20.45 1.74 -17.95
N GLY A 178 20.78 0.59 -18.57
CA GLY A 178 22.00 0.45 -19.33
C GLY A 178 21.74 1.05 -20.69
N ASP A 179 22.60 1.98 -21.08
CA ASP A 179 22.60 2.51 -22.43
C ASP A 179 22.52 1.35 -23.45
N ARG A 180 21.61 1.44 -24.41
CA ARG A 180 21.51 0.48 -25.49
C ARG A 180 22.43 0.90 -26.62
N GLU A 181 23.26 -0.04 -27.04
CA GLU A 181 24.20 0.17 -28.14
C GLU A 181 23.79 -0.67 -29.35
N ALA A 182 23.83 -0.07 -30.53
CA ALA A 182 23.62 -0.76 -31.80
C ALA A 182 24.67 -0.32 -32.82
N ARG A 183 25.24 -1.30 -33.51
CA ARG A 183 26.23 -1.09 -34.58
C ARG A 183 25.70 -1.67 -35.88
N GLY A 184 25.78 -0.91 -36.95
CA GLY A 184 25.36 -1.40 -38.26
C GLY A 184 25.05 -0.28 -39.23
N THR A 185 24.25 -0.63 -40.23
CA THR A 185 23.80 0.30 -41.26
C THR A 185 22.57 1.05 -40.77
N VAL A 186 22.57 2.38 -40.95
CA VAL A 186 21.41 3.24 -40.68
C VAL A 186 20.28 2.87 -41.64
N THR A 187 19.13 2.48 -41.08
CA THR A 187 17.93 2.08 -41.84
C THR A 187 16.90 3.20 -41.93
N ALA A 188 16.92 4.14 -40.99
CA ALA A 188 16.13 5.37 -41.02
C ALA A 188 16.88 6.49 -40.27
N SER A 189 16.81 7.72 -40.80
CA SER A 189 17.45 8.89 -40.20
C SER A 189 16.62 10.14 -40.46
N SER A 190 16.42 10.94 -39.43
CA SER A 190 15.77 12.26 -39.47
C SER A 190 16.32 13.14 -38.35
N THR A 191 15.92 14.41 -38.32
CA THR A 191 16.26 15.32 -37.22
C THR A 191 15.68 14.91 -35.86
N ALA A 192 14.69 14.02 -35.83
CA ALA A 192 13.99 13.61 -34.61
C ALA A 192 14.26 12.16 -34.21
N SER A 193 14.76 11.31 -35.12
CA SER A 193 14.98 9.89 -34.83
C SER A 193 16.05 9.27 -35.74
N ILE A 194 16.83 8.33 -35.21
CA ILE A 194 17.71 7.47 -36.00
C ILE A 194 17.48 6.00 -35.64
N THR A 195 17.58 5.12 -36.64
CA THR A 195 17.43 3.66 -36.46
C THR A 195 18.64 2.92 -37.03
N ILE A 196 19.24 2.06 -36.22
CA ILE A 196 20.30 1.12 -36.60
C ILE A 196 19.92 -0.28 -36.14
N GLY A 197 19.81 -1.22 -37.09
CA GLY A 197 19.29 -2.55 -36.79
C GLY A 197 17.84 -2.48 -36.29
N ASN A 198 17.61 -2.95 -35.07
CA ASN A 198 16.32 -2.91 -34.38
C ASN A 198 16.23 -1.82 -33.29
N LEU A 199 17.25 -0.98 -33.14
CA LEU A 199 17.28 0.09 -32.15
C LEU A 199 16.94 1.43 -32.81
N THR A 200 15.87 2.05 -32.36
CA THR A 200 15.45 3.41 -32.75
C THR A 200 15.61 4.33 -31.56
N CYS A 201 16.25 5.48 -31.78
CA CYS A 201 16.48 6.47 -30.74
C CYS A 201 15.99 7.83 -31.18
N ALA A 202 15.27 8.51 -30.28
CA ALA A 202 14.90 9.90 -30.42
C ALA A 202 16.18 10.76 -30.41
N VAL A 203 16.31 11.63 -31.41
CA VAL A 203 17.48 12.51 -31.55
C VAL A 203 17.17 13.81 -30.80
N PRO A 204 17.98 14.21 -29.81
CA PRO A 204 17.84 15.52 -29.17
C PRO A 204 17.89 16.64 -30.22
N PRO A 205 17.12 17.74 -30.06
CA PRO A 205 17.11 18.84 -31.03
C PRO A 205 18.50 19.43 -31.31
N SER A 206 19.41 19.37 -30.32
CA SER A 206 20.81 19.80 -30.46
C SER A 206 21.64 18.96 -31.43
N LEU A 207 21.24 17.70 -31.69
CA LEU A 207 21.94 16.76 -32.56
C LEU A 207 21.24 16.53 -33.91
N GLY A 208 19.98 16.95 -34.06
CA GLY A 208 19.12 16.62 -35.21
C GLY A 208 19.75 16.90 -36.58
N LEU A 209 20.27 18.12 -36.79
CA LEU A 209 20.89 18.50 -38.07
C LEU A 209 22.19 17.72 -38.34
N ALA A 210 23.00 17.47 -37.30
CA ALA A 210 24.25 16.73 -37.45
C ALA A 210 23.99 15.26 -37.79
N VAL A 211 22.95 14.65 -37.22
CA VAL A 211 22.52 13.28 -37.52
C VAL A 211 22.03 13.18 -38.96
N GLU A 212 21.16 14.08 -39.39
CA GLU A 212 20.59 14.06 -40.74
C GLU A 212 21.66 14.24 -41.83
N ILE A 213 22.62 15.16 -41.62
CA ILE A 213 23.68 15.45 -42.61
C ILE A 213 24.72 14.34 -42.69
N ASN A 214 25.17 13.80 -41.54
CA ASN A 214 26.33 12.90 -41.50
C ASN A 214 25.97 11.41 -41.49
N PHE A 215 24.73 11.06 -41.12
CA PHE A 215 24.30 9.69 -40.91
C PHE A 215 23.01 9.38 -41.66
N GLY A 216 23.07 9.50 -42.99
CA GLY A 216 21.99 9.09 -43.89
C GLY A 216 21.78 7.57 -43.95
N VAL A 217 20.64 7.16 -44.52
CA VAL A 217 20.33 5.74 -44.75
C VAL A 217 21.42 5.10 -45.60
N GLY A 218 21.90 3.93 -45.18
CA GLY A 218 23.00 3.22 -45.85
C GLY A 218 24.39 3.45 -45.23
N THR A 219 24.56 4.48 -44.39
CA THR A 219 25.83 4.74 -43.68
C THR A 219 26.03 3.75 -42.53
N ARG A 220 27.28 3.34 -42.26
CA ARG A 220 27.62 2.54 -41.07
C ARG A 220 27.89 3.44 -39.86
N ALA A 221 27.25 3.14 -38.74
CA ALA A 221 27.41 3.88 -37.50
C ALA A 221 27.26 2.98 -36.25
N ASP A 222 27.80 3.48 -35.15
CA ASP A 222 27.58 3.01 -33.78
C ASP A 222 26.71 4.06 -33.07
N ILE A 223 25.56 3.64 -32.53
CA ILE A 223 24.70 4.49 -31.71
C ILE A 223 24.60 3.96 -30.29
N LYS A 224 24.56 4.89 -29.35
CA LYS A 224 24.33 4.65 -27.94
C LYS A 224 23.15 5.49 -27.46
N CYS A 225 22.18 4.84 -26.86
CA CYS A 225 20.91 5.46 -26.47
C CYS A 225 20.60 5.18 -25.01
N SER A 226 19.99 6.15 -24.33
CA SER A 226 19.57 6.01 -22.93
C SER A 226 18.07 6.23 -22.81
N LEU A 227 17.44 5.52 -21.89
CA LEU A 227 16.01 5.67 -21.65
C LEU A 227 15.76 6.94 -20.82
N VAL A 228 15.21 7.97 -21.46
CA VAL A 228 14.80 9.23 -20.82
C VAL A 228 13.29 9.33 -20.89
N ASP A 229 12.62 9.38 -19.73
CA ASP A 229 11.15 9.44 -19.62
C ASP A 229 10.41 8.35 -20.44
N GLY A 230 10.99 7.15 -20.50
CA GLY A 230 10.43 6.01 -21.23
C GLY A 230 10.71 6.02 -22.74
N THR A 231 11.51 6.97 -23.24
CA THR A 231 11.92 7.08 -24.65
C THR A 231 13.43 6.86 -24.78
N GLU A 232 13.83 5.96 -25.68
CA GLU A 232 15.24 5.77 -26.03
C GLU A 232 15.77 7.05 -26.70
N THR A 233 16.66 7.77 -26.05
CA THR A 233 17.20 9.05 -26.50
C THR A 233 18.66 8.89 -26.88
N LEU A 234 19.04 9.39 -28.05
CA LEU A 234 20.39 9.29 -28.55
C LEU A 234 21.36 10.08 -27.66
N VAL A 235 22.35 9.39 -27.10
CA VAL A 235 23.41 9.98 -26.27
C VAL A 235 24.69 10.15 -27.07
N LYS A 236 24.99 9.19 -27.95
CA LYS A 236 26.21 9.19 -28.76
C LYS A 236 25.96 8.54 -30.11
N ILE A 237 26.59 9.09 -31.14
CA ILE A 237 26.68 8.50 -32.48
C ILE A 237 28.09 8.69 -33.02
N ASP A 238 28.70 7.61 -33.49
CA ASP A 238 30.01 7.62 -34.12
C ASP A 238 29.94 6.91 -35.48
N GLN A 239 30.77 7.34 -36.43
CA GLN A 239 30.91 6.63 -37.70
C GLN A 239 31.70 5.34 -37.46
N SER A 240 31.14 4.21 -37.89
CA SER A 240 31.86 2.94 -37.82
C SER A 240 32.78 2.83 -39.04
N HIS A 241 34.07 2.60 -38.78
CA HIS A 241 35.03 2.19 -39.81
C HIS A 241 34.75 0.78 -40.33
#